data_AF-A0A9W9FXH8-F1
#
_entry.id   AF-A0A9W9FXH8-F1
#
_cell.length_a   1.000
_cell.length_b   1.000
_cell.length_c   1.000
_cell.angle_alpha   90.00
_cell.angle_beta   90.00
_cell.angle_gamma   90.00
#
_symmetry.space_group_name_H-M   'P 1'
#
loop_
_entity.id
_entity.type
_entity.pdbx_description
1 polymer ?
#
loop_
_entity_poly.entity_id
_entity_poly.type
_entity_poly.pdbx_seq_one_letter_code
_entity_poly.pdbx_strand_id
1 'polypeptide(L)'
;MPTPGASQPIDVCLVSCILFVCYEAMRGHYGAAITHITSGLKILSELRNTPSSSNYLKPSNVGRTTYVPIDVLCGIFSRLQAQAIVTVPEKSPSFEKIWPDRVVDLSQPVVFNSLAHAREMLEIHTYDYRQQSIKFLNQQIQGNWTDPTTSAEFVPPVSPEAVALRDTFLSVLDSWSTALDNYLRDHSASMTIRQQRGAAILKVRELDSFISLDVIPSIGGLAVDNQMLWDNYIPLFQRMVTLGESIIQWFPYSSLSSSPTNFSLDLGIVGTLFNVAARCRDPRIRRHAIRVLRAAAVQDGVWNSAVVADIAEKWVEIEEEGLGIIRSCADVPPDSRLIHFLPVFDVDQCSALVYFSFTLKIDSGSVRREVFQW
;
A
#
# COMPACT_ATOMS: atom_id res chain seq x y z
N MET A 1 -1.60 -46.49 16.04
CA MET A 1 -2.60 -45.41 15.90
C MET A 1 -1.95 -44.10 16.34
N PRO A 2 -1.93 -43.03 15.54
CA PRO A 2 -1.43 -41.74 16.00
C PRO A 2 -2.40 -41.15 17.02
N THR A 3 -1.86 -40.52 18.05
CA THR A 3 -2.60 -39.83 19.11
C THR A 3 -3.38 -38.63 18.56
N PRO A 4 -4.66 -38.43 18.95
CA PRO A 4 -5.41 -37.23 18.60
C PRO A 4 -4.93 -36.08 19.50
N GLY A 5 -4.33 -35.05 18.90
CA GLY A 5 -3.89 -33.85 19.64
C GLY A 5 -2.66 -33.11 19.11
N ALA A 6 -2.12 -33.46 17.94
CA ALA A 6 -1.12 -32.61 17.29
C ALA A 6 -1.82 -31.39 16.67
N SER A 7 -1.96 -30.30 17.43
CA SER A 7 -2.27 -28.98 16.88
C SER A 7 -1.34 -28.74 15.68
N GLN A 8 -1.88 -28.59 14.47
CA GLN A 8 -1.06 -28.28 13.30
C GLN A 8 -0.18 -27.05 13.60
N PRO A 9 1.10 -27.06 13.20
CA PRO A 9 1.97 -25.93 13.44
C PRO A 9 1.36 -24.67 12.79
N ILE A 10 1.19 -23.60 13.57
CA ILE A 10 0.47 -22.41 13.11
C ILE A 10 1.15 -21.71 11.92
N ASP A 11 2.47 -21.87 11.82
CA ASP A 11 3.28 -21.51 10.66
C ASP A 11 2.87 -22.27 9.39
N VAL A 12 2.44 -23.54 9.49
CA VAL A 12 1.89 -24.27 8.33
C VAL A 12 0.58 -23.64 7.87
N CYS A 13 -0.30 -23.24 8.79
CA CYS A 13 -1.54 -22.53 8.43
C CYS A 13 -1.25 -21.19 7.75
N LEU A 14 -0.32 -20.41 8.30
CA LEU A 14 0.08 -19.10 7.75
C LEU A 14 0.77 -19.22 6.39
N VAL A 15 1.67 -20.19 6.22
CA VAL A 15 2.28 -20.51 4.92
C VAL A 15 1.21 -20.96 3.94
N SER A 16 0.23 -21.77 4.37
CA SER A 16 -0.89 -22.18 3.52
C SER A 16 -1.70 -20.98 3.05
N CYS A 17 -2.03 -20.03 3.95
CA CYS A 17 -2.65 -18.76 3.57
C CYS A 17 -1.83 -18.04 2.51
N ILE A 18 -0.52 -17.88 2.69
CA ILE A 18 0.36 -17.21 1.71
C ILE A 18 0.34 -17.92 0.36
N LEU A 19 0.40 -19.26 0.34
CA LEU A 19 0.37 -20.03 -0.90
C LEU A 19 -0.98 -19.90 -1.62
N PHE A 20 -2.10 -19.93 -0.90
CA PHE A 20 -3.41 -19.70 -1.49
C PHE A 20 -3.59 -18.26 -1.97
N VAL A 21 -3.06 -17.25 -1.27
CA VAL A 21 -3.01 -15.88 -1.78
C VAL A 21 -2.29 -15.85 -3.13
N CYS A 22 -1.12 -16.49 -3.24
CA CYS A 22 -0.39 -16.55 -4.51
C CYS A 22 -1.20 -17.25 -5.60
N TYR A 23 -1.76 -18.41 -5.28
CA TYR A 23 -2.52 -19.22 -6.23
C TYR A 23 -3.74 -18.49 -6.76
N GLU A 24 -4.58 -17.93 -5.88
CA GLU A 24 -5.80 -17.23 -6.28
C GLU A 24 -5.47 -15.93 -7.03
N ALA A 25 -4.48 -15.17 -6.56
CA ALA A 25 -4.07 -13.94 -7.22
C ALA A 25 -3.53 -14.23 -8.64
N MET A 26 -2.66 -15.23 -8.82
CA MET A 26 -2.16 -15.59 -10.16
C MET A 26 -3.27 -16.06 -11.10
N ARG A 27 -4.40 -16.55 -10.57
CA ARG A 27 -5.59 -16.91 -11.35
C ARG A 27 -6.57 -15.76 -11.56
N GLY A 28 -6.29 -14.57 -11.04
CA GLY A 28 -7.17 -13.41 -11.12
C GLY A 28 -8.31 -13.38 -10.09
N HIS A 29 -8.40 -14.36 -9.18
CA HIS A 29 -9.46 -14.43 -8.16
C HIS A 29 -9.05 -13.60 -6.93
N TYR A 30 -8.99 -12.27 -7.10
CA TYR A 30 -8.50 -11.37 -6.05
C TYR A 30 -9.38 -11.34 -4.81
N GLY A 31 -10.70 -11.54 -4.93
CA GLY A 31 -11.60 -11.65 -3.78
C GLY A 31 -11.21 -12.81 -2.85
N ALA A 32 -11.01 -14.01 -3.41
CA ALA A 32 -10.54 -15.18 -2.67
C ALA A 32 -9.14 -14.97 -2.07
N ALA A 33 -8.22 -14.34 -2.82
CA ALA A 33 -6.91 -13.98 -2.30
C ALA A 33 -7.00 -13.05 -1.07
N ILE A 34 -7.85 -12.02 -1.12
CA ILE A 34 -8.09 -11.11 0.01
C ILE A 34 -8.69 -11.86 1.22
N THR A 35 -9.56 -12.85 1.00
CA THR A 35 -10.06 -13.73 2.07
C THR A 35 -8.92 -14.49 2.77
N HIS A 36 -7.93 -15.00 2.03
CA HIS A 36 -6.77 -15.65 2.62
C HIS A 36 -5.84 -14.67 3.35
N ILE A 37 -5.64 -13.46 2.83
CA ILE A 37 -4.88 -12.38 3.51
C ILE A 37 -5.53 -12.06 4.86
N THR A 38 -6.82 -11.75 4.86
CA THR A 38 -7.57 -11.37 6.06
C THR A 38 -7.63 -12.49 7.09
N SER A 39 -7.76 -13.74 6.66
CA SER A 39 -7.70 -14.91 7.54
C SER A 39 -6.33 -15.07 8.21
N GLY A 40 -5.24 -14.94 7.45
CA GLY A 40 -3.89 -15.04 7.98
C GLY A 40 -3.54 -13.89 8.95
N LEU A 41 -3.98 -12.66 8.65
CA LEU A 41 -3.85 -11.51 9.56
C LEU A 41 -4.60 -11.74 10.87
N LYS A 42 -5.81 -12.30 10.81
CA LYS A 42 -6.59 -12.65 12.00
C LYS A 42 -5.86 -13.68 12.88
N ILE A 43 -5.30 -14.74 12.29
CA ILE A 43 -4.50 -15.74 13.00
C ILE A 43 -3.31 -15.09 13.71
N LEU A 44 -2.59 -14.19 13.04
CA LEU A 44 -1.45 -13.46 13.62
C LEU A 44 -1.86 -12.54 14.78
N SER A 45 -2.98 -11.82 14.65
CA SER A 45 -3.52 -10.98 15.72
C SER A 45 -3.90 -11.82 16.95
N GLU A 46 -4.63 -12.92 16.76
CA GLU A 46 -5.07 -13.82 17.85
C GLU A 46 -3.88 -14.45 18.58
N LEU A 47 -2.85 -14.85 17.83
CA LEU A 47 -1.59 -15.35 18.39
C LEU A 47 -0.95 -14.36 19.34
N ARG A 48 -0.91 -13.09 18.97
CA ARG A 48 -0.31 -12.03 19.78
C ARG A 48 -1.16 -11.70 21.00
N ASN A 49 -2.48 -11.66 20.86
CA ASN A 49 -3.39 -11.24 21.91
C ASN A 49 -3.61 -12.34 22.99
N THR A 50 -3.20 -13.59 22.72
CA THR A 50 -3.37 -14.70 23.67
C THR A 50 -2.25 -14.71 24.74
N PRO A 51 -2.56 -14.58 26.04
CA PRO A 51 -1.55 -14.44 27.11
C PRO A 51 -0.65 -15.68 27.30
N SER A 52 -1.08 -16.86 26.85
CA SER A 52 -0.27 -18.09 26.85
C SER A 52 0.78 -18.15 25.73
N SER A 53 0.75 -17.21 24.77
CA SER A 53 1.61 -17.20 23.57
C SER A 53 3.02 -16.65 23.79
N SER A 54 3.31 -16.09 24.97
CA SER A 54 4.66 -15.65 25.37
C SER A 54 5.71 -16.78 25.25
N ASN A 55 5.26 -18.04 25.28
CA ASN A 55 6.10 -19.22 25.08
C ASN A 55 6.32 -19.63 23.62
N TYR A 56 5.51 -19.17 22.66
CA TYR A 56 5.65 -19.48 21.21
C TYR A 56 6.39 -18.37 20.44
N LEU A 57 6.39 -17.14 20.95
CA LEU A 57 7.10 -16.00 20.37
C LEU A 57 8.54 -15.85 20.88
N LYS A 58 8.96 -16.67 21.86
CA LYS A 58 10.35 -16.73 22.34
C LYS A 58 11.14 -17.76 21.52
N PRO A 59 12.36 -17.46 21.03
CA PRO A 59 13.22 -18.38 20.28
C PRO A 59 13.69 -19.64 21.04
N SER A 60 13.15 -19.94 22.22
CA SER A 60 13.83 -20.77 23.23
C SER A 60 12.99 -21.86 23.89
N ASN A 61 11.84 -22.26 23.33
CA ASN A 61 11.12 -23.43 23.85
C ASN A 61 11.34 -24.67 22.99
N VAL A 62 12.28 -25.47 23.49
CA VAL A 62 12.60 -26.86 23.16
C VAL A 62 11.31 -27.67 22.93
N GLY A 63 11.09 -28.11 21.68
CA GLY A 63 10.13 -29.17 21.35
C GLY A 63 9.36 -29.03 20.03
N ARG A 64 9.27 -27.84 19.42
CA ARG A 64 8.61 -27.63 18.12
C ARG A 64 9.43 -26.69 17.24
N THR A 65 10.15 -27.24 16.27
CA THR A 65 10.82 -26.44 15.23
C THR A 65 9.76 -25.87 14.29
N THR A 66 9.55 -24.56 14.30
CA THR A 66 8.80 -23.88 13.26
C THR A 66 9.56 -23.97 11.94
N TYR A 67 8.86 -24.18 10.83
CA TYR A 67 9.44 -24.23 9.48
C TYR A 67 9.88 -22.84 9.01
N VAL A 68 9.11 -21.82 9.39
CA VAL A 68 9.38 -20.42 9.05
C VAL A 68 9.34 -19.56 10.32
N PRO A 69 10.34 -18.71 10.56
CA PRO A 69 10.32 -17.77 11.68
C PRO A 69 9.12 -16.82 11.62
N ILE A 70 8.53 -16.51 12.78
CA ILE A 70 7.29 -15.72 12.88
C ILE A 70 7.47 -14.28 12.38
N ASP A 71 8.65 -13.69 12.57
CA ASP A 71 9.04 -12.38 12.07
C ASP A 71 9.08 -12.34 10.53
N VAL A 72 9.54 -13.41 9.88
CA VAL A 72 9.47 -13.54 8.42
C VAL A 72 8.02 -13.56 7.94
N LEU A 73 7.15 -14.33 8.61
CA LEU A 73 5.72 -14.37 8.30
C LEU A 73 5.06 -13.01 8.52
N CYS A 74 5.33 -12.34 9.65
CA CYS A 74 4.84 -10.99 9.90
C CYS A 74 5.30 -10.00 8.81
N GLY A 75 6.54 -10.13 8.32
CA GLY A 75 7.03 -9.31 7.21
C GLY A 75 6.23 -9.51 5.92
N ILE A 76 5.93 -10.76 5.56
CA ILE A 76 5.08 -11.07 4.40
C ILE A 76 3.67 -10.51 4.59
N PHE A 77 3.06 -10.75 5.75
CA PHE A 77 1.70 -10.29 6.03
C PHE A 77 1.61 -8.76 6.15
N SER A 78 2.66 -8.05 6.56
CA SER A 78 2.70 -6.57 6.50
C SER A 78 2.54 -6.05 5.06
N ARG A 79 3.18 -6.70 4.09
CA ARG A 79 3.07 -6.32 2.67
C ARG A 79 1.72 -6.72 2.07
N LEU A 80 1.25 -7.93 2.38
CA LEU A 80 -0.10 -8.37 1.98
C LEU A 80 -1.20 -7.47 2.56
N GLN A 81 -1.04 -7.01 3.80
CA GLN A 81 -1.95 -6.07 4.42
C GLN A 81 -1.99 -4.73 3.67
N ALA A 82 -0.82 -4.20 3.28
CA ALA A 82 -0.74 -2.99 2.48
C ALA A 82 -1.39 -3.15 1.09
N GLN A 83 -1.38 -4.36 0.51
CA GLN A 83 -2.08 -4.65 -0.75
C GLN A 83 -3.60 -4.68 -0.59
N ALA A 84 -4.10 -5.22 0.52
CA ALA A 84 -5.53 -5.39 0.76
C ALA A 84 -6.21 -4.14 1.36
N ILE A 85 -5.45 -3.18 1.91
CA ILE A 85 -6.03 -2.08 2.70
C ILE A 85 -7.02 -1.20 1.93
N VAL A 86 -6.81 -1.01 0.62
CA VAL A 86 -7.72 -0.23 -0.22
C VAL A 86 -9.03 -0.96 -0.54
N THR A 87 -9.06 -2.28 -0.32
CA THR A 87 -10.15 -3.19 -0.75
C THR A 87 -11.07 -3.61 0.40
N VAL A 88 -10.59 -3.50 1.63
CA VAL A 88 -11.30 -3.93 2.83
C VAL A 88 -11.68 -2.69 3.64
N PRO A 89 -12.93 -2.58 4.13
CA PRO A 89 -13.35 -1.43 4.93
C PRO A 89 -12.41 -1.18 6.12
N GLU A 90 -12.06 0.09 6.38
CA GLU A 90 -11.11 0.53 7.43
C GLU A 90 -11.46 0.02 8.84
N LYS A 91 -12.73 -0.36 9.08
CA LYS A 91 -13.22 -0.86 10.36
C LYS A 91 -13.11 -2.39 10.53
N SER A 92 -12.47 -3.10 9.60
CA SER A 92 -12.31 -4.54 9.73
C SER A 92 -11.35 -4.90 10.88
N PRO A 93 -11.73 -5.78 11.84
CA PRO A 93 -10.86 -6.29 12.88
C PRO A 93 -9.58 -6.96 12.34
N SER A 94 -9.56 -7.31 11.05
CA SER A 94 -8.42 -7.92 10.36
C SER A 94 -7.19 -7.02 10.20
N PHE A 95 -7.27 -5.72 10.54
CA PHE A 95 -6.14 -4.78 10.47
C PHE A 95 -5.50 -4.46 11.82
N GLU A 96 -5.77 -5.28 12.84
CA GLU A 96 -5.03 -5.21 14.09
C GLU A 96 -3.52 -5.32 13.86
N LYS A 97 -2.77 -4.70 14.76
CA LYS A 97 -1.31 -4.72 14.72
C LYS A 97 -0.81 -6.18 14.80
N ILE A 98 0.20 -6.56 14.02
CA ILE A 98 0.77 -7.92 13.99
C ILE A 98 2.22 -7.96 14.51
N TRP A 99 2.89 -6.81 14.52
CA TRP A 99 4.20 -6.64 15.15
C TRP A 99 4.06 -6.22 16.62
N PRO A 100 5.07 -6.51 17.49
CA PRO A 100 5.14 -5.91 18.82
C PRO A 100 5.33 -4.39 18.74
N ASP A 101 5.15 -3.71 19.87
CA ASP A 101 5.50 -2.28 19.96
C ASP A 101 6.99 -2.08 19.74
N ARG A 102 7.30 -1.20 18.79
CA ARG A 102 8.67 -0.80 18.43
C ARG A 102 8.86 0.65 18.82
N VAL A 103 9.97 0.91 19.48
CA VAL A 103 10.43 2.27 19.73
C VAL A 103 11.33 2.65 18.56
N VAL A 104 10.98 3.73 17.88
CA VAL A 104 11.85 4.31 16.84
C VAL A 104 13.01 4.99 17.54
N ASP A 105 14.22 4.45 17.38
CA ASP A 105 15.45 5.04 17.90
C ASP A 105 16.16 5.83 16.80
N LEU A 106 15.95 7.15 16.79
CA LEU A 106 16.56 8.06 15.83
C LEU A 106 18.08 8.26 16.05
N SER A 107 18.63 7.78 17.18
CA SER A 107 20.05 7.95 17.48
C SER A 107 20.95 6.92 16.81
N GLN A 108 20.37 5.80 16.37
CA GLN A 108 21.14 4.75 15.71
C GLN A 108 21.39 5.09 14.23
N PRO A 109 22.66 5.04 13.77
CA PRO A 109 22.96 5.28 12.37
C PRO A 109 22.37 4.18 11.50
N VAL A 110 21.69 4.59 10.43
CA VAL A 110 21.14 3.66 9.44
C VAL A 110 22.22 3.31 8.42
N VAL A 111 22.52 2.01 8.27
CA VAL A 111 23.45 1.50 7.26
C VAL A 111 22.89 0.23 6.64
N PHE A 112 22.93 0.15 5.31
CA PHE A 112 22.49 -1.03 4.58
C PHE A 112 23.65 -1.88 4.10
N ASN A 113 23.47 -3.19 4.20
CA ASN A 113 24.37 -4.20 3.64
C ASN A 113 23.78 -4.86 2.38
N SER A 114 22.50 -4.60 2.09
CA SER A 114 21.79 -5.14 0.94
C SER A 114 20.55 -4.30 0.64
N LEU A 115 20.08 -4.34 -0.61
CA LEU A 115 18.78 -3.77 -0.98
C LEU A 115 17.61 -4.46 -0.26
N ALA A 116 17.75 -5.75 0.10
CA ALA A 116 16.74 -6.47 0.85
C ALA A 116 16.57 -5.88 2.26
N HIS A 117 17.68 -5.54 2.92
CA HIS A 117 17.65 -4.86 4.22
C HIS A 117 17.01 -3.47 4.11
N ALA A 118 17.38 -2.68 3.10
CA ALA A 118 16.77 -1.36 2.87
C ALA A 118 15.26 -1.46 2.65
N ARG A 119 14.82 -2.42 1.82
CA ARG A 119 13.40 -2.72 1.57
C ARG A 119 12.67 -3.07 2.86
N GLU A 120 13.19 -4.02 3.64
CA GLU A 120 12.53 -4.48 4.87
C GLU A 120 12.37 -3.36 5.89
N MET A 121 13.40 -2.53 6.04
CA MET A 121 13.35 -1.36 6.92
C MET A 121 12.26 -0.37 6.47
N LEU A 122 12.16 -0.08 5.16
CA LEU A 122 11.11 0.80 4.63
C LEU A 122 9.70 0.23 4.89
N GLU A 123 9.50 -1.08 4.69
CA GLU A 123 8.19 -1.72 4.93
C GLU A 123 7.81 -1.73 6.41
N ILE A 124 8.78 -1.95 7.30
CA ILE A 124 8.56 -1.86 8.74
C ILE A 124 8.11 -0.45 9.13
N HIS A 125 8.79 0.58 8.64
CA HIS A 125 8.49 1.95 9.02
C HIS A 125 7.15 2.43 8.46
N THR A 126 6.86 2.14 7.19
CA THR A 126 5.57 2.49 6.59
C THR A 126 4.42 1.73 7.27
N TYR A 127 4.63 0.47 7.65
CA TYR A 127 3.69 -0.30 8.46
C TYR A 127 3.45 0.36 9.84
N ASP A 128 4.51 0.66 10.59
CA ASP A 128 4.39 1.21 11.95
C ASP A 128 3.72 2.58 11.95
N TYR A 129 4.07 3.45 10.99
CA TYR A 129 3.39 4.73 10.79
C TYR A 129 1.90 4.52 10.55
N ARG A 130 1.53 3.67 9.58
CA ARG A 130 0.13 3.41 9.23
C ARG A 130 -0.69 2.90 10.41
N GLN A 131 -0.15 1.96 11.19
CA GLN A 131 -0.85 1.44 12.37
C GLN A 131 -1.05 2.50 13.45
N GLN A 132 -0.06 3.38 13.67
CA GLN A 132 -0.18 4.47 14.66
C GLN A 132 -1.14 5.57 14.18
N SER A 133 -1.08 5.93 12.91
CA SER A 133 -2.01 6.90 12.30
C SER A 133 -3.47 6.45 12.38
N ILE A 134 -3.76 5.17 12.09
CA ILE A 134 -5.11 4.60 12.24
C ILE A 134 -5.59 4.66 13.70
N LYS A 135 -4.70 4.39 14.67
CA LYS A 135 -5.03 4.49 16.10
C LYS A 135 -5.44 5.92 16.48
N PHE A 136 -4.69 6.92 16.03
CA PHE A 136 -5.04 8.32 16.28
C PHE A 136 -6.37 8.71 15.65
N LEU A 137 -6.61 8.32 14.39
CA LEU A 137 -7.87 8.56 13.71
C LEU A 137 -9.06 7.95 14.47
N ASN A 138 -8.93 6.70 14.90
CA ASN A 138 -9.98 6.00 15.67
C ASN A 138 -10.24 6.66 17.03
N GLN A 139 -9.20 7.13 17.73
CA GLN A 139 -9.35 7.85 19.00
C GLN A 139 -10.08 9.19 18.82
N GLN A 140 -9.77 9.93 17.76
CA GLN A 140 -10.45 11.19 17.44
C GLN A 140 -11.93 10.97 17.10
N ILE A 141 -12.24 9.90 16.36
CA ILE A 141 -13.63 9.54 16.03
C ILE A 141 -14.39 9.12 17.30
N GLN A 142 -13.81 8.28 18.17
CA GLN A 142 -14.48 7.80 19.39
C GLN A 142 -14.71 8.90 20.43
N GLY A 143 -13.84 9.91 20.50
CA GLY A 143 -13.95 11.01 21.47
C GLY A 143 -15.03 12.06 21.16
N ASN A 144 -15.51 12.15 19.91
CA ASN A 144 -16.33 13.28 19.43
C ASN A 144 -17.74 12.89 18.91
N TRP A 145 -18.28 11.73 19.27
CA TRP A 145 -19.69 11.41 19.00
C TRP A 145 -20.63 12.13 19.97
N THR A 146 -20.89 13.42 19.71
CA THR A 146 -22.04 14.14 20.28
C THR A 146 -22.96 14.62 19.16
N ASP A 147 -24.15 14.02 19.10
CA ASP A 147 -25.35 14.39 18.34
C ASP A 147 -25.29 14.44 16.79
N PRO A 148 -25.99 13.52 16.07
CA PRO A 148 -26.11 13.53 14.61
C PRO A 148 -26.87 14.73 14.01
N THR A 149 -27.48 15.58 14.82
CA THR A 149 -28.38 16.65 14.34
C THR A 149 -27.69 17.98 14.01
N THR A 150 -26.41 18.15 14.35
CA THR A 150 -25.62 19.34 13.97
C THR A 150 -24.75 19.04 12.77
N SER A 151 -25.32 19.17 11.58
CA SER A 151 -24.65 19.10 10.27
C SER A 151 -23.83 20.37 9.98
N ALA A 152 -22.81 20.63 10.79
CA ALA A 152 -21.69 21.49 10.41
C ALA A 152 -20.48 20.58 10.18
N GLU A 153 -19.73 20.81 9.10
CA GLU A 153 -18.49 20.11 8.77
C GLU A 153 -17.54 20.12 9.98
N PHE A 154 -17.55 19.04 10.75
CA PHE A 154 -16.69 18.89 11.90
C PHE A 154 -15.29 18.53 11.41
N VAL A 155 -14.40 19.54 11.34
CA VAL A 155 -12.97 19.34 11.12
C VAL A 155 -12.33 19.06 12.49
N PRO A 156 -11.95 17.80 12.79
CA PRO A 156 -11.30 17.51 14.07
C PRO A 156 -9.96 18.26 14.13
N PRO A 157 -9.61 18.91 15.26
CA PRO A 157 -8.37 19.66 15.37
C PRO A 157 -7.12 18.80 15.12
N VAL A 158 -6.04 19.43 14.64
CA VAL A 158 -4.75 18.79 14.42
C VAL A 158 -4.22 18.24 15.74
N SER A 159 -4.09 16.92 15.85
CA SER A 159 -3.47 16.31 17.02
C SER A 159 -1.96 16.59 16.99
N PRO A 160 -1.40 17.25 18.02
CA PRO A 160 0.04 17.45 18.14
C PRO A 160 0.82 16.13 18.11
N GLU A 161 0.23 15.05 18.64
CA GLU A 161 0.80 13.71 18.61
C GLU A 161 0.88 13.14 17.19
N ALA A 162 -0.14 13.37 16.36
CA ALA A 162 -0.12 12.97 14.95
C ALA A 162 0.93 13.74 14.14
N VAL A 163 1.12 15.04 14.44
CA VAL A 163 2.18 15.87 13.84
C VAL A 163 3.57 15.37 14.26
N ALA A 164 3.77 15.13 15.56
CA ALA A 164 5.04 14.60 16.07
C ALA A 164 5.37 13.21 15.50
N LEU A 165 4.35 12.35 15.35
CA LEU A 165 4.49 11.05 14.69
C LEU A 165 5.01 11.23 13.26
N ARG A 166 4.37 12.10 12.46
CA ARG A 166 4.85 12.42 11.12
C ARG A 166 6.30 12.87 11.14
N ASP A 167 6.63 13.89 11.94
CA ASP A 167 7.99 14.49 11.93
C ASP A 167 9.06 13.46 12.27
N THR A 168 8.73 12.55 13.18
CA THR A 168 9.57 11.38 13.49
C THR A 168 9.78 10.52 12.25
N PHE A 169 8.71 10.13 11.54
CA PHE A 169 8.80 9.26 10.37
C PHE A 169 9.40 9.94 9.14
N LEU A 170 9.24 11.26 8.97
CA LEU A 170 9.97 12.04 7.96
C LEU A 170 11.49 12.00 8.24
N SER A 171 11.89 12.17 9.50
CA SER A 171 13.30 12.07 9.91
C SER A 171 13.87 10.67 9.69
N VAL A 172 13.07 9.62 9.96
CA VAL A 172 13.44 8.23 9.63
C VAL A 172 13.63 8.05 8.14
N LEU A 173 12.70 8.55 7.32
CA LEU A 173 12.75 8.42 5.87
C LEU A 173 13.96 9.15 5.27
N ASP A 174 14.31 10.32 5.80
CA ASP A 174 15.51 11.08 5.38
C ASP A 174 16.80 10.31 5.71
N SER A 175 16.88 9.76 6.92
CA SER A 175 18.01 8.91 7.35
C SER A 175 18.11 7.65 6.47
N TRP A 176 16.97 7.02 6.17
CA TRP A 176 16.88 5.87 5.28
C TRP A 176 17.32 6.22 3.86
N SER A 177 16.89 7.37 3.33
CA SER A 177 17.24 7.84 1.98
C SER A 177 18.75 8.07 1.85
N THR A 178 19.32 8.76 2.82
CA THR A 178 20.76 9.01 2.90
C THR A 178 21.55 7.70 2.96
N ALA A 179 21.11 6.74 3.77
CA ALA A 179 21.75 5.43 3.89
C ALA A 179 21.66 4.62 2.58
N LEU A 180 20.52 4.69 1.87
CA LEU A 180 20.36 4.04 0.58
C LEU A 180 21.25 4.69 -0.48
N ASP A 181 21.33 6.01 -0.53
CA ASP A 181 22.19 6.72 -1.49
C ASP A 181 23.66 6.40 -1.29
N ASN A 182 24.12 6.32 -0.04
CA ASN A 182 25.48 5.88 0.27
C ASN A 182 25.72 4.44 -0.18
N TYR A 183 24.80 3.52 0.13
CA TYR A 183 24.89 2.12 -0.32
C TYR A 183 24.97 2.02 -1.85
N LEU A 184 24.11 2.73 -2.57
CA LEU A 184 24.08 2.71 -4.04
C LEU A 184 25.33 3.32 -4.65
N ARG A 185 25.89 4.38 -4.05
CA ARG A 185 27.15 4.99 -4.49
C ARG A 185 28.29 3.99 -4.39
N ASP A 186 28.42 3.33 -3.24
CA ASP A 186 29.49 2.39 -2.92
C ASP A 186 29.44 1.12 -3.81
N HIS A 187 28.24 0.74 -4.28
CA HIS A 187 28.04 -0.47 -5.08
C HIS A 187 27.78 -0.21 -6.56
N SER A 188 27.75 1.06 -7.00
CA SER A 188 27.32 1.47 -8.35
C SER A 188 28.00 0.71 -9.50
N ALA A 189 29.30 0.39 -9.37
CA ALA A 189 30.08 -0.31 -10.40
C ALA A 189 29.81 -1.82 -10.49
N SER A 190 29.26 -2.45 -9.44
CA SER A 190 29.09 -3.91 -9.35
C SER A 190 27.63 -4.36 -9.36
N MET A 191 26.67 -3.42 -9.43
CA MET A 191 25.25 -3.74 -9.42
C MET A 191 24.80 -4.47 -10.68
N THR A 192 24.17 -5.62 -10.49
CA THR A 192 23.41 -6.33 -11.53
C THR A 192 22.18 -5.52 -11.96
N ILE A 193 21.66 -5.80 -13.16
CA ILE A 193 20.41 -5.19 -13.68
C ILE A 193 19.24 -5.42 -12.71
N ARG A 194 19.17 -6.60 -12.07
CA ARG A 194 18.15 -6.90 -11.05
C ARG A 194 18.28 -5.98 -9.83
N GLN A 195 19.51 -5.73 -9.36
CA GLN A 195 19.76 -4.81 -8.26
C GLN A 195 19.44 -3.36 -8.66
N GLN A 196 19.79 -2.94 -9.87
CA GLN A 196 19.45 -1.61 -10.38
C GLN A 196 17.93 -1.40 -10.41
N ARG A 197 17.18 -2.39 -10.91
CA ARG A 197 15.71 -2.39 -10.84
C ARG A 197 15.19 -2.34 -9.42
N GLY A 198 15.71 -3.16 -8.52
CA GLY A 198 15.33 -3.14 -7.10
C GLY A 198 15.56 -1.77 -6.45
N ALA A 199 16.70 -1.14 -6.75
CA ALA A 199 17.02 0.20 -6.26
C ALA A 199 16.06 1.26 -6.82
N ALA A 200 15.72 1.20 -8.11
CA ALA A 200 14.75 2.13 -8.71
C ALA A 200 13.35 1.95 -8.10
N ILE A 201 12.91 0.72 -7.84
CA ILE A 201 11.64 0.46 -7.13
C ILE A 201 11.68 1.10 -5.74
N LEU A 202 12.76 0.91 -4.99
CA LEU A 202 12.93 1.52 -3.67
C LEU A 202 12.89 3.05 -3.73
N LYS A 203 13.47 3.67 -4.76
CA LYS A 203 13.38 5.13 -4.97
C LYS A 203 11.97 5.60 -5.30
N VAL A 204 11.19 4.84 -6.08
CA VAL A 204 9.76 5.16 -6.30
C VAL A 204 8.98 5.06 -4.98
N ARG A 205 9.24 4.02 -4.18
CA ARG A 205 8.58 3.80 -2.88
C ARG A 205 8.96 4.84 -1.83
N GLU A 206 10.20 5.33 -1.84
CA GLU A 206 10.66 6.44 -1.02
C GLU A 206 9.84 7.71 -1.32
N LEU A 207 9.69 8.07 -2.60
CA LEU A 207 8.92 9.23 -3.03
C LEU A 207 7.44 9.10 -2.64
N ASP A 208 6.83 7.94 -2.87
CA ASP A 208 5.44 7.67 -2.47
C ASP A 208 5.24 7.76 -0.94
N SER A 209 6.20 7.24 -0.17
CA SER A 209 6.19 7.31 1.30
C SER A 209 6.33 8.75 1.80
N PHE A 210 7.23 9.53 1.18
CA PHE A 210 7.39 10.95 1.49
C PHE A 210 6.11 11.73 1.24
N ILE A 211 5.51 11.60 0.04
CA ILE A 211 4.26 12.27 -0.32
C ILE A 211 3.15 11.89 0.67
N SER A 212 3.04 10.59 1.00
CA SER A 212 2.04 10.12 1.96
C SER A 212 2.23 10.75 3.35
N LEU A 213 3.47 10.83 3.86
CA LEU A 213 3.76 11.44 5.16
C LEU A 213 3.54 12.95 5.17
N ASP A 214 3.92 13.64 4.09
CA ASP A 214 3.90 15.09 3.99
C ASP A 214 2.49 15.66 3.76
N VAL A 215 1.58 14.88 3.14
CA VAL A 215 0.19 15.30 2.87
C VAL A 215 -0.76 15.07 4.04
N ILE A 216 -0.57 14.01 4.83
CA ILE A 216 -1.40 13.67 6.01
C ILE A 216 -1.50 14.76 7.13
N PRO A 217 -0.59 15.74 7.30
CA PRO A 217 -0.48 16.54 8.52
C PRO A 217 -0.67 18.06 8.36
N SER A 218 -0.96 18.58 7.16
CA SER A 218 -1.23 20.01 7.02
C SER A 218 -2.52 20.43 7.71
N ILE A 219 -3.42 19.47 7.99
CA ILE A 219 -4.73 19.73 8.57
C ILE A 219 -5.14 18.51 9.40
N GLY A 220 -5.32 18.70 10.69
CA GLY A 220 -6.05 17.76 11.54
C GLY A 220 -7.39 17.51 10.92
N GLY A 221 -7.67 16.24 10.65
CA GLY A 221 -8.84 15.89 9.87
C GLY A 221 -8.69 16.36 8.43
N LEU A 222 -8.56 15.37 7.55
CA LEU A 222 -8.97 15.52 6.17
C LEU A 222 -8.06 16.45 5.32
N ALA A 223 -6.95 15.90 4.85
CA ALA A 223 -6.43 16.19 3.50
C ALA A 223 -7.43 15.80 2.38
N VAL A 224 -8.69 15.61 2.74
CA VAL A 224 -9.73 15.05 1.90
C VAL A 224 -10.54 16.18 1.24
N ASP A 225 -10.55 17.38 1.82
CA ASP A 225 -11.37 18.49 1.32
C ASP A 225 -10.65 19.39 0.31
N ASN A 226 -9.32 19.29 0.16
CA ASN A 226 -8.58 20.05 -0.84
C ASN A 226 -7.66 19.17 -1.71
N GLN A 227 -8.28 18.53 -2.70
CA GLN A 227 -7.60 17.72 -3.72
C GLN A 227 -6.61 18.52 -4.60
N MET A 228 -6.53 19.85 -4.43
CA MET A 228 -5.59 20.70 -5.17
C MET A 228 -4.19 20.65 -4.58
N LEU A 229 -4.04 20.25 -3.30
CA LEU A 229 -2.75 20.19 -2.62
C LEU A 229 -1.79 19.18 -3.25
N TRP A 230 -2.32 18.19 -3.97
CA TRP A 230 -1.52 17.23 -4.74
C TRP A 230 -0.62 17.91 -5.78
N ASP A 231 -0.95 19.12 -6.23
CA ASP A 231 -0.16 19.87 -7.21
C ASP A 231 1.25 20.21 -6.71
N ASN A 232 1.42 20.37 -5.39
CA ASN A 232 2.72 20.62 -4.77
C ASN A 232 3.73 19.49 -5.05
N TYR A 233 3.24 18.30 -5.39
CA TYR A 233 4.03 17.10 -5.64
C TYR A 233 4.16 16.74 -7.11
N ILE A 234 3.68 17.58 -8.05
CA ILE A 234 3.82 17.37 -9.50
C ILE A 234 5.26 16.99 -9.91
N PRO A 235 6.32 17.68 -9.43
CA PRO A 235 7.70 17.29 -9.78
C PRO A 235 8.08 15.89 -9.29
N LEU A 236 7.58 15.48 -8.11
CA LEU A 236 7.84 14.15 -7.56
C LEU A 236 7.07 13.08 -8.33
N PHE A 237 5.81 13.35 -8.68
CA PHE A 237 5.01 12.47 -9.54
C PHE A 237 5.68 12.24 -10.90
N GLN A 238 6.18 13.29 -11.54
CA GLN A 238 6.94 13.17 -12.79
C GLN A 238 8.17 12.26 -12.60
N ARG A 239 8.92 12.42 -11.50
CA ARG A 239 10.08 11.58 -11.18
C ARG A 239 9.68 10.12 -10.96
N MET A 240 8.58 9.86 -10.26
CA MET A 240 8.06 8.50 -10.05
C MET A 240 7.72 7.81 -11.38
N VAL A 241 7.07 8.53 -12.31
CA VAL A 241 6.72 7.98 -13.63
C VAL A 241 7.96 7.71 -14.47
N THR A 242 8.93 8.64 -14.50
CA THR A 242 10.20 8.44 -15.23
C THR A 242 11.00 7.24 -14.70
N LEU A 243 11.03 7.05 -13.37
CA LEU A 243 11.63 5.87 -12.75
C LEU A 243 10.85 4.59 -13.11
N GLY A 244 9.52 4.64 -13.04
CA GLY A 244 8.64 3.54 -13.45
C GLY A 244 8.88 3.10 -14.90
N GLU A 245 8.99 4.05 -15.83
CA GLU A 245 9.31 3.80 -17.22
C GLU A 245 10.67 3.13 -17.39
N SER A 246 11.70 3.63 -16.69
CA SER A 246 13.06 3.06 -16.72
C SER A 246 13.08 1.62 -16.22
N ILE A 247 12.32 1.31 -15.16
CA ILE A 247 12.19 -0.04 -14.59
C ILE A 247 11.66 -1.03 -15.63
N ILE A 248 10.71 -0.60 -16.49
CA ILE A 248 10.16 -1.43 -17.56
C ILE A 248 11.18 -1.59 -18.69
N GLN A 249 11.84 -0.51 -19.10
CA GLN A 249 12.81 -0.53 -20.20
C GLN A 249 14.02 -1.42 -19.92
N TRP A 250 14.46 -1.56 -18.66
CA TRP A 250 15.56 -2.45 -18.30
C TRP A 250 15.23 -3.94 -18.37
N PHE A 251 13.94 -4.28 -18.46
CA PHE A 251 13.45 -5.63 -18.69
C PHE A 251 12.42 -5.60 -19.83
N PRO A 252 12.86 -5.39 -21.08
CA PRO A 252 11.94 -5.51 -22.21
C PRO A 252 11.52 -6.97 -22.26
N TYR A 253 10.34 -7.28 -21.72
CA TYR A 253 9.73 -8.58 -21.94
C TYR A 253 9.66 -8.77 -23.45
N SER A 254 10.26 -9.86 -23.92
CA SER A 254 10.25 -10.18 -25.34
C SER A 254 8.80 -10.23 -25.80
N SER A 255 8.40 -9.27 -26.63
CA SER A 255 7.09 -9.20 -27.28
C SER A 255 6.84 -10.36 -28.26
N LEU A 256 7.74 -11.36 -28.30
CA LEU A 256 7.71 -12.53 -29.16
C LEU A 256 7.37 -13.83 -28.40
N SER A 257 7.13 -13.77 -27.09
CA SER A 257 6.56 -14.89 -26.35
C SER A 257 5.36 -14.42 -25.54
N SER A 258 4.34 -15.26 -25.46
CA SER A 258 3.29 -15.27 -24.44
C SER A 258 3.91 -15.40 -23.04
N SER A 259 4.70 -14.42 -22.62
CA SER A 259 5.40 -14.44 -21.35
C SER A 259 4.38 -14.19 -20.23
N PRO A 260 4.41 -15.03 -19.17
CA PRO A 260 3.51 -14.84 -18.03
C PRO A 260 3.80 -13.50 -17.35
N THR A 261 2.74 -12.85 -16.87
CA THR A 261 2.84 -11.69 -15.99
C THR A 261 3.77 -11.99 -14.82
N ASN A 262 4.70 -11.08 -14.52
CA ASN A 262 5.66 -11.30 -13.43
C ASN A 262 4.97 -11.07 -12.08
N PHE A 263 4.79 -12.16 -11.32
CA PHE A 263 4.13 -12.15 -10.02
C PHE A 263 5.12 -11.92 -8.87
N SER A 264 4.75 -11.09 -7.91
CA SER A 264 5.49 -10.84 -6.67
C SER A 264 4.53 -10.58 -5.50
N LEU A 265 4.90 -10.97 -4.28
CA LEU A 265 4.18 -10.56 -3.05
C LEU A 265 4.72 -9.25 -2.47
N ASP A 266 5.75 -8.68 -3.07
CA ASP A 266 6.28 -7.39 -2.67
C ASP A 266 5.45 -6.24 -3.24
N LEU A 267 5.63 -5.07 -2.64
CA LEU A 267 5.01 -3.83 -3.09
C LEU A 267 5.93 -3.17 -4.13
N GLY A 268 5.60 -3.37 -5.40
CA GLY A 268 6.34 -2.83 -6.55
C GLY A 268 5.86 -1.43 -6.96
N ILE A 269 5.75 -1.23 -8.27
CA ILE A 269 5.39 0.08 -8.87
C ILE A 269 3.89 0.24 -9.13
N VAL A 270 3.09 -0.82 -8.99
CA VAL A 270 1.69 -0.79 -9.42
C VAL A 270 0.87 0.20 -8.58
N GLY A 271 0.92 0.06 -7.25
CA GLY A 271 0.21 0.96 -6.34
C GLY A 271 0.69 2.42 -6.42
N THR A 272 1.99 2.64 -6.57
CA THR A 272 2.56 4.00 -6.62
C THR A 272 2.21 4.73 -7.91
N LEU A 273 2.23 4.04 -9.06
CA LEU A 273 1.83 4.65 -10.33
C LEU A 273 0.31 4.86 -10.42
N PHE A 274 -0.49 3.99 -9.79
CA PHE A 274 -1.92 4.27 -9.59
C PHE A 274 -2.11 5.55 -8.77
N ASN A 275 -1.37 5.71 -7.68
CA ASN A 275 -1.42 6.92 -6.87
C ASN A 275 -1.09 8.17 -7.68
N VAL A 276 -0.09 8.11 -8.56
CA VAL A 276 0.23 9.21 -9.49
C VAL A 276 -0.95 9.52 -10.41
N ALA A 277 -1.52 8.50 -11.06
CA ALA A 277 -2.63 8.69 -12.01
C ALA A 277 -3.86 9.32 -11.34
N ALA A 278 -4.22 8.85 -10.14
CA ALA A 278 -5.40 9.33 -9.40
C ALA A 278 -5.19 10.72 -8.78
N ARG A 279 -4.00 11.00 -8.22
CA ARG A 279 -3.74 12.23 -7.44
C ARG A 279 -3.20 13.39 -8.28
N CYS A 280 -2.37 13.11 -9.28
CA CYS A 280 -1.78 14.17 -10.10
C CYS A 280 -2.83 14.77 -11.04
N ARG A 281 -2.96 16.09 -11.03
CA ARG A 281 -3.89 16.83 -11.91
C ARG A 281 -3.30 17.20 -13.27
N ASP A 282 -1.98 17.10 -13.45
CA ASP A 282 -1.37 17.34 -14.74
C ASP A 282 -1.77 16.24 -15.75
N PRO A 283 -2.42 16.61 -16.88
CA PRO A 283 -2.98 15.64 -17.82
C PRO A 283 -1.91 14.77 -18.48
N ARG A 284 -0.68 15.26 -18.64
CA ARG A 284 0.41 14.53 -19.30
C ARG A 284 0.99 13.50 -18.34
N ILE A 285 1.21 13.87 -17.10
CA ILE A 285 1.80 12.99 -16.07
C ILE A 285 0.84 11.83 -15.76
N ARG A 286 -0.45 12.11 -15.50
CA ARG A 286 -1.43 11.06 -15.19
C ARG A 286 -1.57 10.03 -16.32
N ARG A 287 -1.65 10.49 -17.58
CA ARG A 287 -1.71 9.62 -18.76
C ARG A 287 -0.40 8.87 -18.97
N HIS A 288 0.74 9.46 -18.62
CA HIS A 288 2.02 8.78 -18.65
C HIS A 288 2.08 7.65 -17.61
N ALA A 289 1.65 7.89 -16.38
CA ALA A 289 1.55 6.84 -15.36
C ALA A 289 0.69 5.64 -15.82
N ILE A 290 -0.46 5.91 -16.44
CA ILE A 290 -1.35 4.87 -17.01
C ILE A 290 -0.63 4.06 -18.11
N ARG A 291 0.09 4.73 -19.03
CA ARG A 291 0.88 4.02 -20.06
C ARG A 291 1.96 3.14 -19.46
N VAL A 292 2.66 3.61 -18.43
CA VAL A 292 3.67 2.82 -17.71
C VAL A 292 3.03 1.61 -17.05
N LEU A 293 1.88 1.77 -16.38
CA LEU A 293 1.12 0.64 -15.81
C LEU A 293 0.76 -0.41 -16.87
N ARG A 294 0.19 0.01 -18.01
CA ARG A 294 -0.14 -0.91 -19.12
C ARG A 294 1.08 -1.67 -19.65
N ALA A 295 2.21 -1.00 -19.76
CA ALA A 295 3.44 -1.59 -20.30
C ALA A 295 4.17 -2.50 -19.30
N ALA A 296 3.87 -2.41 -18.00
CA ALA A 296 4.67 -3.07 -16.96
C ALA A 296 4.57 -4.60 -17.00
N ALA A 297 3.42 -5.16 -17.37
CA ALA A 297 3.16 -6.61 -17.39
C ALA A 297 3.54 -7.31 -16.07
N VAL A 298 3.29 -6.65 -14.94
CA VAL A 298 3.58 -7.15 -13.58
C VAL A 298 2.30 -7.33 -12.76
N GLN A 299 2.41 -8.16 -11.73
CA GLN A 299 1.39 -8.34 -10.73
C GLN A 299 2.00 -8.33 -9.32
N ASP A 300 1.68 -7.28 -8.55
CA ASP A 300 2.09 -7.09 -7.17
C ASP A 300 0.98 -7.66 -6.25
N GLY A 301 1.01 -8.96 -6.05
CA GLY A 301 0.02 -9.72 -5.30
C GLY A 301 -1.36 -9.62 -5.95
N VAL A 302 -2.30 -8.95 -5.28
CA VAL A 302 -3.66 -8.72 -5.82
C VAL A 302 -3.74 -7.53 -6.78
N TRP A 303 -2.65 -6.81 -6.99
CA TRP A 303 -2.60 -5.68 -7.92
C TRP A 303 -2.00 -6.09 -9.26
N ASN A 304 -2.87 -6.37 -10.23
CA ASN A 304 -2.46 -6.57 -11.60
C ASN A 304 -2.34 -5.22 -12.34
N SER A 305 -1.19 -4.99 -12.95
CA SER A 305 -0.88 -3.71 -13.60
C SER A 305 -1.84 -3.31 -14.72
N ALA A 306 -2.39 -4.26 -15.47
CA ALA A 306 -3.37 -3.99 -16.52
C ALA A 306 -4.74 -3.60 -15.93
N VAL A 307 -5.25 -4.38 -14.98
CA VAL A 307 -6.51 -4.10 -14.27
C VAL A 307 -6.45 -2.75 -13.55
N VAL A 308 -5.34 -2.47 -12.88
CA VAL A 308 -5.13 -1.20 -12.19
C VAL A 308 -5.03 -0.03 -13.17
N ALA A 309 -4.51 -0.25 -14.38
CA ALA A 309 -4.53 0.77 -15.43
C ALA A 309 -5.95 1.06 -15.93
N ASP A 310 -6.81 0.04 -16.09
CA ASP A 310 -8.22 0.24 -16.45
C ASP A 310 -8.95 1.12 -15.41
N ILE A 311 -8.73 0.82 -14.12
CA ILE A 311 -9.35 1.59 -13.03
C ILE A 311 -8.80 3.02 -12.98
N ALA A 312 -7.49 3.21 -13.17
CA ALA A 312 -6.86 4.52 -13.20
C ALA A 312 -7.34 5.37 -14.39
N GLU A 313 -7.48 4.75 -15.57
CA GLU A 313 -8.06 5.39 -16.75
C GLU A 313 -9.48 5.86 -16.46
N LYS A 314 -10.30 5.01 -15.84
CA LYS A 314 -11.65 5.40 -15.47
C LYS A 314 -11.72 6.51 -14.44
N TRP A 315 -10.83 6.48 -13.44
CA TRP A 315 -10.70 7.58 -12.48
C TRP A 315 -10.49 8.91 -13.20
N VAL A 316 -9.53 8.96 -14.14
CA VAL A 316 -9.22 10.16 -14.92
C VAL A 316 -10.39 10.59 -15.80
N GLU A 317 -11.06 9.64 -16.47
CA GLU A 317 -12.24 9.93 -17.30
C GLU A 317 -13.36 10.59 -16.49
N ILE A 318 -13.64 10.11 -15.28
CA ILE A 318 -14.68 10.66 -14.41
C ILE A 318 -14.35 12.11 -14.00
N GLU A 319 -13.09 12.38 -13.65
CA GLU A 319 -12.68 13.73 -13.25
C GLU A 319 -12.65 14.73 -14.41
N GLU A 320 -12.43 14.27 -15.64
CA GLU A 320 -12.30 15.12 -16.82
C GLU A 320 -13.61 15.24 -17.64
N GLU A 321 -14.68 14.56 -17.19
CA GLU A 321 -15.95 14.52 -17.90
C GLU A 321 -16.56 15.92 -18.06
N GLY A 322 -16.88 16.29 -19.30
CA GLY A 322 -17.53 17.57 -19.62
C GLY A 322 -16.60 18.79 -19.60
N LEU A 323 -15.30 18.64 -19.29
CA LEU A 323 -14.34 19.75 -19.19
C LEU A 323 -13.66 20.12 -20.52
N GLY A 324 -13.88 19.34 -21.59
CA GLY A 324 -13.28 19.60 -22.90
C GLY A 324 -11.80 19.23 -22.96
N ILE A 325 -10.96 20.12 -23.52
CA ILE A 325 -9.52 19.85 -23.69
C ILE A 325 -8.75 20.29 -22.43
N ILE A 326 -8.26 19.33 -21.67
CA ILE A 326 -7.41 19.56 -20.50
C ILE A 326 -5.96 19.80 -20.93
N ARG A 327 -5.42 20.99 -20.62
CA ARG A 327 -4.04 21.39 -20.97
C ARG A 327 -3.11 21.42 -19.76
N SER A 328 -3.65 21.64 -18.57
CA SER A 328 -2.91 21.77 -17.32
C SER A 328 -3.75 21.32 -16.12
N CYS A 329 -3.13 21.22 -14.94
CA CYS A 329 -3.85 20.94 -13.70
C CYS A 329 -4.93 21.98 -13.36
N ALA A 330 -4.80 23.22 -13.84
CA ALA A 330 -5.78 24.29 -13.59
C ALA A 330 -7.13 24.05 -14.29
N ASP A 331 -7.15 23.20 -15.34
CA ASP A 331 -8.36 22.90 -16.10
C ASP A 331 -9.25 21.85 -15.41
N VAL A 332 -8.77 21.20 -14.34
CA VAL A 332 -9.53 20.22 -13.53
C VAL A 332 -9.93 20.88 -12.20
N PRO A 333 -11.16 21.40 -12.05
CA PRO A 333 -11.57 22.14 -10.87
C PRO A 333 -11.74 21.23 -9.64
N PRO A 334 -11.74 21.80 -8.41
CA PRO A 334 -11.90 21.04 -7.17
C PRO A 334 -13.12 20.11 -7.17
N ASP A 335 -14.28 20.60 -7.64
CA ASP A 335 -15.55 19.85 -7.61
C ASP A 335 -15.58 18.65 -8.56
N SER A 336 -14.65 18.61 -9.53
CA SER A 336 -14.48 17.47 -10.43
C SER A 336 -13.52 16.43 -9.87
N ARG A 337 -12.86 16.68 -8.73
CA ARG A 337 -11.86 15.76 -8.17
C ARG A 337 -12.53 14.66 -7.35
N LEU A 338 -12.22 13.43 -7.71
CA LEU A 338 -12.59 12.29 -6.90
C LEU A 338 -11.77 12.29 -5.61
N ILE A 339 -12.41 11.85 -4.54
CA ILE A 339 -11.87 11.85 -3.19
C ILE A 339 -11.49 10.44 -2.77
N HIS A 340 -12.35 9.47 -3.05
CA HIS A 340 -12.23 8.10 -2.57
C HIS A 340 -12.64 7.11 -3.65
N PHE A 341 -12.01 5.93 -3.66
CA PHE A 341 -12.55 4.77 -4.35
C PHE A 341 -12.56 3.53 -3.46
N LEU A 342 -13.51 2.64 -3.73
CA LEU A 342 -13.63 1.36 -3.05
C LEU A 342 -13.83 0.26 -4.10
N PRO A 343 -12.81 -0.58 -4.37
CA PRO A 343 -12.97 -1.79 -5.15
C PRO A 343 -13.55 -2.92 -4.30
N VAL A 344 -14.67 -3.49 -4.74
CA VAL A 344 -15.30 -4.68 -4.16
C VAL A 344 -15.10 -5.84 -5.12
N PHE A 345 -14.19 -6.74 -4.79
CA PHE A 345 -13.86 -7.91 -5.61
C PHE A 345 -14.91 -9.01 -5.46
N ASP A 346 -15.30 -9.60 -6.58
CA ASP A 346 -16.08 -10.82 -6.59
C ASP A 346 -15.21 -11.99 -6.10
N VAL A 347 -15.81 -12.90 -5.33
CA VAL A 347 -15.08 -14.04 -4.73
C VAL A 347 -14.95 -15.19 -5.74
N ASP A 348 -15.92 -15.32 -6.63
CA ASP A 348 -16.04 -16.46 -7.56
C ASP A 348 -15.67 -16.08 -9.00
N GLN A 349 -15.70 -14.79 -9.34
CA GLN A 349 -15.43 -14.28 -10.69
C GLN A 349 -14.19 -13.38 -10.72
N CYS A 350 -13.51 -13.35 -11.86
CA CYS A 350 -12.45 -12.39 -12.16
C CYS A 350 -13.06 -11.00 -12.45
N SER A 351 -13.65 -10.39 -11.43
CA SER A 351 -14.29 -9.09 -11.55
C SER A 351 -14.29 -8.28 -10.25
N ALA A 352 -14.45 -6.97 -10.38
CA ALA A 352 -14.63 -6.07 -9.26
C ALA A 352 -15.68 -5.00 -9.58
N LEU A 353 -16.54 -4.70 -8.61
CA LEU A 353 -17.39 -3.51 -8.62
C LEU A 353 -16.64 -2.38 -7.91
N VAL A 354 -16.27 -1.34 -8.63
CA VAL A 354 -15.52 -0.20 -8.10
C VAL A 354 -16.45 0.98 -7.92
N TYR A 355 -16.43 1.55 -6.72
CA TYR A 355 -17.15 2.77 -6.36
C TYR A 355 -16.20 3.96 -6.41
N PHE A 356 -16.57 5.04 -7.08
CA PHE A 356 -15.83 6.31 -7.16
C PHE A 356 -16.66 7.40 -6.50
N SER A 357 -16.10 8.09 -5.51
CA SER A 357 -16.82 9.07 -4.70
C SER A 357 -16.16 10.45 -4.77
N PHE A 358 -16.99 11.48 -4.96
CA PHE A 358 -16.61 12.89 -4.82
C PHE A 358 -16.72 13.38 -3.37
N THR A 359 -17.18 12.53 -2.45
CA THR A 359 -17.31 12.86 -1.04
C THR A 359 -16.65 11.80 -0.17
N LEU A 360 -16.39 12.16 1.08
CA LEU A 360 -15.85 11.28 2.12
C LEU A 360 -16.74 10.09 2.47
N LYS A 361 -18.06 10.23 2.30
CA LYS A 361 -19.03 9.20 2.66
C LYS A 361 -19.58 8.60 1.38
N ILE A 362 -19.45 7.28 1.26
CA ILE A 362 -20.10 6.52 0.18
C ILE A 362 -21.60 6.48 0.51
N ASP A 363 -22.34 7.52 0.13
CA ASP A 363 -23.81 7.53 0.13
C ASP A 363 -24.35 7.16 -1.26
N SER A 364 -25.59 6.69 -1.34
CA SER A 364 -26.16 6.19 -2.59
C SER A 364 -26.38 7.26 -3.67
N GLY A 365 -26.16 8.54 -3.38
CA GLY A 365 -26.46 9.66 -4.26
C GLY A 365 -25.23 10.28 -4.97
N SER A 366 -24.04 10.22 -4.36
CA SER A 366 -22.83 10.91 -4.84
C SER A 366 -21.75 10.00 -5.45
N VAL A 367 -22.07 8.72 -5.62
CA VAL A 367 -21.10 7.68 -5.96
C VAL A 367 -21.34 7.11 -7.34
N ARG A 368 -20.32 7.16 -8.21
CA ARG A 368 -20.31 6.43 -9.48
C ARG A 368 -19.82 5.00 -9.25
N ARG A 369 -20.34 4.05 -10.03
CA ARG A 369 -19.96 2.64 -9.90
C ARG A 369 -19.74 2.00 -11.26
N GLU A 370 -18.76 1.12 -11.33
CA GLU A 370 -18.39 0.43 -12.57
C GLU A 370 -17.86 -0.96 -12.30
N VAL A 371 -18.18 -1.88 -13.21
CA VAL A 371 -17.72 -3.27 -13.13
C VAL A 371 -16.51 -3.42 -14.04
N PHE A 372 -15.42 -3.89 -13.47
CA PHE A 372 -14.20 -4.26 -14.18
C PHE A 372 -14.11 -5.79 -14.22
N GLN A 373 -13.82 -6.35 -15.39
CA GLN A 373 -13.63 -7.80 -15.60
C GLN A 373 -12.28 -8.03 -16.30
N TRP A 374 -11.64 -9.15 -16.03
CA TRP A 374 -10.33 -9.51 -16.61
C TRP A 374 -10.17 -11.01 -16.89
#